data_AF-A0A0A2GRC1-F1
#
_entry.id   AF-A0A0A2GRC1-F1
#
_cell.length_a   1.000
_cell.length_b   1.000
_cell.length_c   1.000
_cell.angle_alpha   90.00
_cell.angle_beta   90.00
_cell.angle_gamma   90.00
#
_symmetry.space_group_name_H-M   'P 1'
#
loop_
_entity.id
_entity.type
_entity.pdbx_description
1 polymer ?
#
loop_
_entity_poly.entity_id
_entity_poly.type
_entity_poly.pdbx_seq_one_letter_code
_entity_poly.pdbx_strand_id
1 'polypeptide(L)'
;MDNQTNKYKLLLIGLLIDGLGIVTSSWVFPVIGDFSDIAWAPFSAWLMTRLYKGTAGKVGGVVTFIEELIPGVDIIPSFTLMWLYTYVFKDSKVSKILDKN
;
A
#
# COMPACT_ATOMS: atom_id res chain seq x y z
N MET A 1 -3.69 -18.96 13.53
CA MET A 1 -2.35 -18.52 13.99
C MET A 1 -2.50 -17.15 14.61
N ASP A 2 -2.26 -17.03 15.91
CA ASP A 2 -2.24 -15.75 16.63
C ASP A 2 -1.14 -14.85 16.04
N ASN A 3 -1.55 -13.79 15.34
CA ASN A 3 -0.68 -13.01 14.45
C ASN A 3 -0.88 -11.50 14.65
N GLN A 4 -1.17 -11.07 15.87
CA GLN A 4 -1.32 -9.66 16.22
C GLN A 4 -0.05 -8.85 15.83
N THR A 5 1.14 -9.44 15.95
CA THR A 5 2.43 -8.86 15.54
C THR A 5 2.56 -8.67 14.03
N ASN A 6 1.92 -9.51 13.21
CA ASN A 6 1.96 -9.37 11.75
C ASN A 6 1.10 -8.19 11.26
N LYS A 7 -0.09 -8.01 11.84
CA LYS A 7 -0.97 -6.88 11.46
C LYS A 7 -0.36 -5.53 11.83
N TYR A 8 0.17 -5.36 13.04
CA TYR A 8 0.77 -4.08 13.45
C TYR A 8 2.09 -3.81 12.72
N LYS A 9 2.86 -4.85 12.36
CA LYS A 9 4.03 -4.68 11.47
C LYS A 9 3.64 -4.19 10.09
N LEU A 10 2.58 -4.73 9.48
CA LEU A 10 2.11 -4.27 8.17
C LEU A 10 1.56 -2.84 8.24
N LEU A 11 0.93 -2.47 9.36
CA LEU A 11 0.50 -1.09 9.61
C LEU A 11 1.70 -0.15 9.71
N LEU A 12 2.71 -0.52 10.51
CA LEU A 12 3.93 0.27 10.67
C LEU A 12 4.68 0.41 9.34
N ILE A 13 4.81 -0.67 8.57
CA ILE A 13 5.45 -0.66 7.25
C ILE A 13 4.66 0.23 6.28
N GLY A 14 3.33 0.10 6.24
CA GLY A 14 2.48 0.94 5.40
C GLY A 14 2.59 2.43 5.75
N LEU A 15 2.57 2.76 7.04
CA LEU A 15 2.74 4.14 7.52
C LEU A 15 4.12 4.72 7.20
N LEU A 16 5.17 3.89 7.29
CA LEU A 16 6.52 4.30 6.92
C LEU A 16 6.64 4.53 5.40
N ILE A 17 6.02 3.68 4.57
CA ILE A 17 6.07 3.83 3.12
C ILE A 17 5.24 5.04 2.67
N ASP A 18 4.02 5.20 3.18
CA ASP A 18 3.16 6.36 2.86
C ASP A 18 3.83 7.67 3.35
N GLY A 19 4.40 7.65 4.56
CA GLY A 19 5.14 8.80 5.09
C GLY A 19 6.41 9.13 4.30
N LEU A 20 7.14 8.11 3.81
CA LEU A 20 8.29 8.31 2.93
C LEU A 20 7.86 8.83 1.56
N GLY A 21 6.84 8.25 0.94
CA GLY A 21 6.31 8.66 -0.37
C GLY A 21 5.93 10.13 -0.40
N ILE A 22 5.13 10.58 0.58
CA ILE A 22 4.73 11.99 0.68
C ILE A 22 5.92 12.92 0.92
N VAL A 23 6.87 12.51 1.76
CA VAL A 23 8.08 13.31 2.05
C VAL A 23 9.01 13.39 0.84
N THR A 24 9.11 12.32 0.04
CA THR A 24 9.95 12.28 -1.16
C THR A 24 9.31 12.95 -2.37
N SER A 25 7.99 12.88 -2.49
CA SER A 25 7.26 13.29 -3.70
C SER A 25 7.08 14.81 -3.84
N SER A 26 6.81 15.54 -2.74
CA SER A 26 6.28 16.90 -2.90
C SER A 26 7.06 18.04 -2.26
N TRP A 27 8.10 17.82 -1.43
CA TRP A 27 8.69 18.95 -0.67
C TRP A 27 10.21 19.01 -0.50
N VAL A 28 10.96 17.93 -0.75
CA VAL A 28 12.40 17.92 -0.42
C VAL A 28 13.30 18.16 -1.64
N PHE A 29 12.87 17.74 -2.84
CA PHE A 29 13.62 17.97 -4.08
C PHE A 29 12.67 18.09 -5.30
N PRO A 30 12.18 19.29 -5.64
CA PRO A 30 11.35 19.50 -6.83
C PRO A 30 12.05 19.18 -8.18
N VAL A 31 13.36 18.87 -8.15
CA VAL A 31 14.13 18.40 -9.32
C VAL A 31 14.23 16.87 -9.38
N ILE A 32 14.02 16.17 -8.26
CA ILE A 32 14.12 14.70 -8.16
C ILE A 32 12.72 14.06 -8.12
N GLY A 33 11.67 14.78 -7.69
CA GLY A 33 10.28 14.29 -7.61
C GLY A 33 9.82 13.57 -8.88
N ASP A 34 9.83 14.25 -10.03
CA ASP A 34 9.35 13.68 -11.30
C ASP A 34 10.10 12.38 -11.75
N PHE A 35 11.39 12.26 -11.44
CA PHE A 35 12.16 11.03 -11.73
C PHE A 35 11.99 9.96 -10.66
N SER A 36 11.69 10.38 -9.43
CA SER A 36 11.40 9.49 -8.31
C SER A 36 10.12 8.74 -8.59
N ASP A 37 9.08 9.41 -9.07
CA ASP A 37 7.77 8.80 -9.34
C ASP A 37 7.87 7.66 -10.35
N ILE A 38 8.74 7.77 -11.36
CA ILE A 38 8.97 6.71 -12.38
C ILE A 38 9.61 5.46 -11.79
N ALA A 39 10.53 5.61 -10.83
CA ALA A 39 11.19 4.48 -10.16
C ALA A 39 10.38 3.96 -8.95
N TRP A 40 9.68 4.87 -8.29
CA TRP A 40 8.93 4.63 -7.06
C TRP A 40 7.57 4.01 -7.37
N ALA A 41 6.87 4.40 -8.43
CA ALA A 41 5.62 3.75 -8.86
C ALA A 41 5.75 2.22 -9.03
N PRO A 42 6.70 1.67 -9.83
CA PRO A 42 6.85 0.23 -9.94
C PRO A 42 7.35 -0.42 -8.63
N PHE A 43 8.12 0.31 -7.82
CA PHE A 43 8.58 -0.17 -6.51
C PHE A 43 7.43 -0.27 -5.49
N SER A 44 6.57 0.74 -5.41
CA SER A 44 5.39 0.78 -4.54
C SER A 44 4.38 -0.28 -4.97
N ALA A 45 4.12 -0.41 -6.27
CA ALA A 45 3.30 -1.47 -6.82
C ALA A 45 3.81 -2.87 -6.43
N TRP A 46 5.11 -3.10 -6.57
CA TRP A 46 5.75 -4.35 -6.17
C TRP A 46 5.63 -4.60 -4.66
N LEU A 47 5.86 -3.58 -3.84
CA LEU A 47 5.72 -3.66 -2.38
C LEU A 47 4.29 -4.01 -1.97
N MET A 48 3.29 -3.44 -2.63
CA MET A 48 1.89 -3.75 -2.35
C MET A 48 1.57 -5.22 -2.63
N THR A 49 2.08 -5.78 -3.74
CA THR A 49 1.92 -7.22 -4.04
C THR A 49 2.66 -8.14 -3.05
N ARG A 50 3.74 -7.64 -2.43
CA ARG A 50 4.50 -8.36 -1.39
C ARG A 50 3.82 -8.32 -0.03
N LEU A 51 3.28 -7.16 0.35
CA LEU A 51 2.60 -6.95 1.63
C LEU A 51 1.23 -7.65 1.68
N TYR A 52 0.49 -7.61 0.57
CA TYR A 52 -0.84 -8.20 0.48
C TYR A 52 -0.85 -9.34 -0.54
N LYS A 53 -0.96 -10.59 -0.06
CA LYS A 53 -1.03 -11.75 -0.96
C LYS A 53 -2.39 -11.85 -1.67
N GLY A 54 -2.36 -12.30 -2.92
CA GLY A 54 -3.55 -12.59 -3.73
C GLY A 54 -4.05 -11.41 -4.55
N THR A 55 -5.33 -11.46 -4.94
CA THR A 55 -5.95 -10.46 -5.82
C THR A 55 -5.96 -9.06 -5.22
N ALA A 56 -6.06 -8.94 -3.89
CA ALA A 56 -6.04 -7.65 -3.21
C ALA A 56 -4.72 -6.90 -3.47
N GLY A 57 -3.56 -7.48 -3.18
CA GLY A 57 -2.28 -6.77 -3.39
C GLY A 57 -1.96 -6.50 -4.86
N LYS A 58 -2.47 -7.31 -5.80
CA LYS A 58 -2.37 -7.02 -7.23
C LYS A 58 -3.19 -5.79 -7.61
N VAL A 59 -4.44 -5.72 -7.17
CA VAL A 59 -5.31 -4.57 -7.44
C VAL A 59 -4.77 -3.32 -6.75
N GLY A 60 -4.40 -3.42 -5.47
CA GLY A 60 -3.78 -2.32 -4.73
C GLY A 60 -2.49 -1.83 -5.39
N GLY A 61 -1.65 -2.75 -5.89
CA GLY A 61 -0.39 -2.39 -6.54
C GLY A 61 -0.59 -1.65 -7.85
N VAL A 62 -1.60 -2.02 -8.64
CA VAL A 62 -1.97 -1.29 -9.86
C VAL A 62 -2.56 0.08 -9.53
N VAL A 63 -3.37 0.17 -8.47
CA VAL A 63 -3.93 1.44 -8.01
C VAL A 63 -2.81 2.39 -7.56
N THR A 64 -1.89 1.94 -6.70
CA THR A 64 -0.75 2.76 -6.28
C THR A 64 0.16 3.13 -7.44
N PHE A 65 0.39 2.22 -8.39
CA PHE A 65 1.18 2.52 -9.59
C PHE A 65 0.60 3.69 -10.39
N ILE A 66 -0.73 3.72 -10.55
CA ILE A 66 -1.44 4.76 -11.30
C ILE A 66 -1.48 6.06 -10.49
N GLU A 67 -1.70 5.99 -9.17
CA GLU A 67 -1.72 7.16 -8.30
C GLU A 67 -0.37 7.89 -8.28
N GLU A 68 0.73 7.15 -8.23
CA GLU A 68 2.11 7.69 -8.25
C GLU A 68 2.48 8.29 -9.63
N LEU A 69 1.89 7.78 -10.72
CA LEU A 69 2.10 8.33 -12.06
C LEU A 69 1.31 9.63 -12.31
N ILE A 70 0.32 9.94 -11.48
CA ILE A 70 -0.51 11.13 -11.61
C ILE A 70 -0.08 12.16 -10.56
N PRO A 71 0.62 13.24 -10.97
CA PRO A 71 1.04 14.26 -10.03
C PRO A 71 -0.16 14.92 -9.36
N GLY A 72 -0.12 15.03 -8.02
CA GLY A 72 -1.17 15.62 -7.20
C GLY A 72 -2.19 14.62 -6.63
N VAL A 73 -2.13 13.34 -6.99
CA VAL A 73 -2.99 12.27 -6.43
C VAL A 73 -2.23 11.36 -5.45
N ASP A 74 -0.89 11.37 -5.49
CA ASP A 74 0.01 10.53 -4.67
C ASP A 74 -0.04 10.82 -3.14
N ILE A 75 -0.72 11.90 -2.73
CA ILE A 75 -0.82 12.32 -1.32
C ILE A 75 -1.68 11.34 -0.50
N ILE A 76 -2.38 10.43 -1.17
CA ILE A 76 -3.28 9.46 -0.54
C ILE A 76 -2.44 8.31 0.06
N PRO A 77 -2.59 8.01 1.37
CA PRO A 77 -1.84 6.96 2.04
C PRO A 77 -2.39 5.57 1.69
N SER A 78 -2.08 5.11 0.47
CA SER A 78 -2.69 3.94 -0.15
C SER A 78 -2.25 2.62 0.49
N PHE A 79 -1.05 2.54 1.07
CA PHE A 79 -0.65 1.35 1.85
C PHE A 79 -1.43 1.24 3.16
N THR A 80 -1.67 2.37 3.82
CA THR A 80 -2.48 2.45 5.04
C THR A 80 -3.96 2.17 4.75
N LEU A 81 -4.50 2.69 3.64
CA LEU A 81 -5.86 2.36 3.19
C LEU A 81 -6.01 0.88 2.88
N MET A 82 -5.03 0.28 2.21
CA MET A 82 -5.04 -1.15 1.91
C MET A 82 -4.95 -2.00 3.18
N TRP A 83 -4.19 -1.54 4.18
CA TRP A 83 -4.14 -2.15 5.50
C TRP A 83 -5.51 -2.11 6.16
N LEU A 84 -6.14 -0.94 6.17
CA LEU A 84 -7.48 -0.75 6.72
C LEU A 84 -8.49 -1.65 6.01
N TYR A 85 -8.48 -1.69 4.68
CA TYR A 85 -9.33 -2.57 3.89
C TYR A 85 -9.12 -4.05 4.25
N THR A 86 -7.88 -4.50 4.36
CA THR A 86 -7.56 -5.91 4.60
C THR A 86 -7.87 -6.34 6.03
N TYR A 87 -7.55 -5.52 7.03
CA TYR A 87 -7.62 -5.91 8.44
C TYR A 87 -8.88 -5.42 9.15
N VAL A 88 -9.49 -4.33 8.70
CA VAL A 88 -10.72 -3.79 9.32
C VAL A 88 -11.97 -4.25 8.55
N PHE A 89 -11.93 -4.22 7.21
CA PHE A 89 -13.12 -4.54 6.41
C PHE A 89 -13.16 -6.02 5.97
N LYS A 90 -12.04 -6.59 5.50
CA LYS A 90 -12.00 -7.94 4.91
C LYS A 90 -11.88 -9.08 5.92
N ASP A 91 -11.32 -8.84 7.10
CA ASP A 91 -11.27 -9.81 8.22
C ASP A 91 -12.69 -10.30 8.62
N SER A 92 -13.74 -9.56 8.25
CA SER A 92 -15.12 -9.89 8.58
C SER A 92 -15.81 -10.95 7.70
N LYS A 93 -15.39 -11.21 6.45
CA LYS A 93 -16.25 -11.96 5.49
C LYS A 93 -15.65 -13.13 4.72
N VAL A 94 -14.33 -13.24 4.51
CA VAL A 94 -13.79 -14.27 3.59
C VAL A 94 -13.24 -15.51 4.32
N SER A 95 -12.70 -15.39 5.53
CA SER A 95 -12.23 -16.56 6.31
C SER A 95 -13.41 -17.45 6.74
N LYS A 96 -14.53 -16.86 7.16
CA LYS A 96 -15.74 -17.60 7.57
C LYS A 96 -16.43 -18.39 6.46
N ILE A 97 -16.14 -18.10 5.19
CA ILE A 97 -16.76 -18.80 4.05
C ILE A 97 -15.93 -20.04 3.64
N LEU A 98 -14.62 -20.03 3.88
CA LEU A 98 -13.72 -21.12 3.49
C LEU A 98 -13.54 -22.19 4.59
N ASP A 99 -13.82 -21.86 5.86
CA ASP A 99 -13.78 -22.83 6.97
C ASP A 99 -15.08 -23.66 7.12
N LYS A 100 -16.06 -23.48 6.22
CA LYS A 100 -17.39 -24.11 6.32
C LYS A 100 -17.73 -25.13 5.23
N ASN A 101 -16.74 -25.55 4.44
CA ASN A 101 -16.91 -26.59 3.40
C ASN A 101 -15.97 -27.77 3.61
#